data_AF-A0A7J7CHG2-F1
#
_entry.id   AF-A0A7J7CHG2-F1
#
_cell.length_a   1.000
_cell.length_b   1.000
_cell.length_c   1.000
_cell.angle_alpha   90.00
_cell.angle_beta   90.00
_cell.angle_gamma   90.00
#
_symmetry.space_group_name_H-M   'P 1'
#
loop_
_entity.id
_entity.type
_entity.pdbx_description
1 polymer ?
#
loop_
_entity_poly.entity_id
_entity_poly.type
_entity_poly.pdbx_seq_one_letter_code
_entity_poly.pdbx_strand_id
1 'polypeptide(L)'
;MDLSQPQPNLSLGFLTHTSPPHRTQIADDSISLQLESSFRDPNHPVPTVPLQLLEPMTGNHYELPENGNLDGQNDNKDNDDGDGEEDRDVEEFRILGHSMCLKRRRGSEPPQSSSKRGMVAPPDLEARNAMVRSWMNPPLSVADPVVFEIMEKEKKRQFRGIELIASENFVCRAVMEALGSHLTNKYSEGMPGARYYGGNQYIDEIETLCCERALAAFGLDSENWGVNVQPYSCTSANFAVYTGLLLPGDRIMGLDTPSGGNTSHGYYLPNGRKVSGASIFFESFSYKVNPHSGYVDFDKLEERAMDFRPKILICGGSSYPREWDYARFRQIADKCGAVLMCDMAQISGLVAAKECLNPFEYCDIVTSTTHKSLRGPRGGIIFFRKGLKPRKRGMLLSQGDGSDQYDFEEKINFAVFPSLQGGPHNNHTAALAIALKHVATPEYKTYMQQVKKNAQALASALLRRKCRLVTGGTDNHLLLWDLRPLGLTGKTYEKICEMCHITLNKIAIFDDNGTITPGGVRIGTPAMTSRGCLESDFETMADFLLRAAHLASVVQREYGKLQKTCLKDLENNKDVLELRARVETFATQFVMPGFDV
;
A
#
# COMPACT_ATOMS: atom_id res chain seq x y z
N MET A 1 -17.21 46.76 53.44
CA MET A 1 -17.08 46.05 54.72
C MET A 1 -16.55 44.66 54.34
N ASP A 2 -15.24 44.51 54.14
CA ASP A 2 -14.18 44.35 55.16
C ASP A 2 -14.25 42.97 55.86
N LEU A 3 -13.19 42.14 55.95
CA LEU A 3 -11.79 42.20 55.43
C LEU A 3 -11.50 40.89 54.62
N SER A 4 -10.28 40.41 54.26
CA SER A 4 -8.88 40.69 54.60
C SER A 4 -7.87 40.23 53.50
N GLN A 5 -6.58 40.11 53.85
CA GLN A 5 -5.43 39.61 53.06
C GLN A 5 -4.57 38.66 53.96
N PRO A 6 -3.29 38.23 53.69
CA PRO A 6 -2.35 38.42 52.53
C PRO A 6 -1.55 37.15 52.05
N GLN A 7 -1.18 37.02 50.76
CA GLN A 7 0.15 37.26 50.09
C GLN A 7 1.31 36.19 50.30
N PRO A 8 2.58 36.36 49.82
CA PRO A 8 3.05 35.87 48.50
C PRO A 8 4.47 35.21 48.51
N ASN A 9 5.10 35.00 47.33
CA ASN A 9 6.57 35.15 47.01
C ASN A 9 6.89 34.52 45.61
N LEU A 10 7.92 34.89 44.83
CA LEU A 10 9.09 35.79 45.00
C LEU A 10 9.57 36.38 43.63
N SER A 11 10.57 37.28 43.63
CA SER A 11 11.00 38.15 42.50
C SER A 11 12.43 37.87 41.96
N LEU A 12 12.76 38.46 40.80
CA LEU A 12 14.02 38.43 40.01
C LEU A 12 15.19 39.30 40.55
N GLY A 13 16.43 38.98 40.12
CA GLY A 13 17.64 39.85 40.08
C GLY A 13 18.98 39.07 40.20
N PHE A 14 19.86 38.95 39.18
CA PHE A 14 20.96 39.88 38.74
C PHE A 14 22.11 40.04 39.79
N LEU A 15 23.45 39.91 39.55
CA LEU A 15 24.36 40.01 38.36
C LEU A 15 25.78 39.35 38.55
N THR A 16 26.46 39.02 37.43
CA THR A 16 27.94 39.09 37.07
C THR A 16 29.11 38.25 37.67
N HIS A 17 29.88 37.63 36.73
CA HIS A 17 31.36 37.41 36.56
C HIS A 17 32.22 36.73 37.67
N THR A 18 33.08 35.72 37.43
CA THR A 18 34.29 35.65 36.54
C THR A 18 34.74 34.18 36.22
N SER A 19 35.82 33.96 35.45
CA SER A 19 36.45 32.66 35.06
C SER A 19 38.00 32.80 35.06
N PRO A 20 38.88 31.82 34.68
CA PRO A 20 38.76 30.37 34.32
C PRO A 20 39.85 29.53 35.10
N PRO A 21 40.57 28.47 34.60
CA PRO A 21 40.37 27.47 33.52
C PRO A 21 40.67 25.98 33.93
N HIS A 22 40.23 24.98 33.13
CA HIS A 22 41.08 23.87 32.58
C HIS A 22 40.30 22.82 31.73
N ARG A 23 41.05 22.01 30.96
CA ARG A 23 40.66 20.89 30.04
C ARG A 23 39.75 19.81 30.69
N THR A 24 39.00 18.95 29.98
CA THR A 24 39.49 17.91 29.01
C THR A 24 38.35 17.34 28.11
N GLN A 25 38.69 16.43 27.19
CA GLN A 25 37.96 15.98 25.99
C GLN A 25 36.67 15.17 26.21
N ILE A 26 35.88 15.12 25.13
CA ILE A 26 34.72 14.25 24.91
C ILE A 26 35.19 12.81 24.64
N ALA A 27 34.45 11.83 25.16
CA ALA A 27 34.53 10.43 24.75
C ALA A 27 33.13 9.93 24.33
N ASP A 28 33.12 9.11 23.29
CA ASP A 28 31.95 8.47 22.67
C ASP A 28 31.70 7.12 23.36
N ASP A 29 30.44 6.77 23.65
CA ASP A 29 30.11 5.46 24.21
C ASP A 29 28.73 4.95 23.76
N SER A 30 28.78 3.93 22.91
CA SER A 30 27.63 3.29 22.28
C SER A 30 26.88 2.33 23.22
N ILE A 31 25.55 2.39 23.25
CA ILE A 31 24.71 1.38 23.92
C ILE A 31 24.26 0.31 22.91
N SER A 32 24.61 -0.94 23.18
CA SER A 32 24.26 -2.10 22.37
C SER A 32 22.89 -2.70 22.77
N LEU A 33 22.10 -3.10 21.77
CA LEU A 33 20.85 -3.83 21.97
C LEU A 33 21.06 -5.32 21.70
N GLN A 34 20.98 -6.14 22.75
CA GLN A 34 20.92 -7.59 22.61
C GLN A 34 19.53 -8.03 22.11
N LEU A 35 19.52 -8.78 21.01
CA LEU A 35 18.35 -9.51 20.51
C LEU A 35 18.65 -11.00 20.67
N GLU A 36 17.92 -11.67 21.56
CA GLU A 36 17.99 -13.13 21.67
C GLU A 36 17.43 -13.77 20.39
N SER A 37 18.29 -14.49 19.68
CA SER A 37 17.88 -15.50 18.71
C SER A 37 18.64 -16.79 18.98
N SER A 38 17.97 -17.76 19.60
CA SER A 38 18.40 -19.15 19.59
C SER A 38 18.56 -19.65 18.14
N PHE A 39 19.41 -20.66 17.95
CA PHE A 39 19.90 -21.20 16.66
C PHE A 39 21.04 -20.44 15.96
N ARG A 40 22.27 -20.55 16.50
CA ARG A 40 23.52 -20.53 15.71
C ARG A 40 24.54 -21.55 16.25
N ASP A 41 25.34 -22.08 15.32
CA ASP A 41 26.41 -23.07 15.52
C ASP A 41 27.71 -22.38 16.01
N PRO A 42 28.46 -22.86 17.03
CA PRO A 42 29.49 -22.07 17.68
C PRO A 42 30.79 -21.81 16.90
N ASN A 43 31.05 -22.50 15.78
CA ASN A 43 32.42 -22.62 15.26
C ASN A 43 32.86 -21.65 14.14
N HIS A 44 32.03 -20.69 13.70
CA HIS A 44 32.47 -19.67 12.73
C HIS A 44 31.80 -18.29 12.93
N PRO A 45 32.52 -17.29 13.48
CA PRO A 45 32.10 -15.88 13.41
C PRO A 45 32.57 -15.22 12.10
N VAL A 46 31.68 -14.46 11.46
CA VAL A 46 31.99 -13.58 10.32
C VAL A 46 31.84 -12.12 10.79
N PRO A 47 32.81 -11.22 10.53
CA PRO A 47 32.73 -9.84 11.02
C PRO A 47 31.73 -8.98 10.22
N THR A 48 30.97 -8.15 10.93
CA THR A 48 30.10 -7.11 10.34
C THR A 48 30.88 -5.86 9.98
N VAL A 49 30.77 -5.41 8.73
CA VAL A 49 31.37 -4.17 8.23
C VAL A 49 30.27 -3.10 8.02
N PRO A 50 30.41 -1.87 8.54
CA PRO A 50 29.46 -0.79 8.29
C PRO A 50 29.66 -0.14 6.91
N LEU A 51 28.57 0.29 6.29
CA LEU A 51 28.56 1.06 5.04
C LEU A 51 28.82 2.55 5.32
N GLN A 52 29.87 3.12 4.72
CA GLN A 52 30.06 4.57 4.61
C GLN A 52 29.91 5.00 3.14
N LEU A 53 29.17 6.08 2.92
CA LEU A 53 29.05 6.74 1.62
C LEU A 53 30.36 7.47 1.27
N LEU A 54 30.64 7.56 -0.04
CA LEU A 54 31.77 8.30 -0.58
C LEU A 54 31.49 9.81 -0.60
N GLU A 55 32.37 10.60 0.00
CA GLU A 55 32.62 12.00 -0.37
C GLU A 55 34.08 12.15 -0.83
N PRO A 56 34.37 12.98 -1.85
CA PRO A 56 35.73 13.21 -2.31
C PRO A 56 36.42 14.32 -1.48
N MET A 57 37.64 14.05 -1.00
CA MET A 57 38.49 15.06 -0.34
C MET A 57 39.79 15.32 -1.10
N THR A 58 40.15 16.60 -1.17
CA THR A 58 41.24 17.16 -1.97
C THR A 58 42.53 17.37 -1.17
N GLY A 59 43.68 17.03 -1.77
CA GLY A 59 44.96 17.74 -1.62
C GLY A 59 45.77 17.60 -0.33
N ASN A 60 47.03 17.14 -0.43
CA ASN A 60 48.22 18.03 -0.49
C ASN A 60 49.56 17.28 -0.34
N HIS A 61 50.58 17.76 -1.09
CA HIS A 61 52.06 17.77 -0.88
C HIS A 61 52.78 16.55 -0.22
N TYR A 62 54.03 16.19 -0.52
CA TYR A 62 55.20 16.84 -1.15
C TYR A 62 55.94 15.75 -2.00
N GLU A 63 57.00 15.97 -2.80
CA GLU A 63 57.81 17.14 -3.18
C GLU A 63 58.51 16.89 -4.55
N LEU A 64 59.51 17.70 -4.93
CA LEU A 64 60.47 17.47 -6.03
C LEU A 64 61.90 17.77 -5.54
N PRO A 65 62.93 17.21 -6.20
CA PRO A 65 64.01 18.07 -6.67
C PRO A 65 64.36 17.89 -8.17
N GLU A 66 65.23 18.76 -8.67
CA GLU A 66 65.32 19.18 -10.07
C GLU A 66 66.40 18.49 -10.94
N ASN A 67 66.34 18.80 -12.25
CA ASN A 67 67.43 18.93 -13.24
C ASN A 67 68.08 17.65 -13.84
N GLY A 68 68.10 17.57 -15.18
CA GLY A 68 68.83 16.53 -15.92
C GLY A 68 68.54 16.46 -17.43
N ASN A 69 69.05 17.42 -18.19
CA ASN A 69 68.96 17.59 -19.65
C ASN A 69 69.39 16.38 -20.56
N LEU A 70 68.86 16.40 -21.80
CA LEU A 70 69.43 15.95 -23.11
C LEU A 70 69.32 14.49 -23.63
N ASP A 71 68.72 14.41 -24.83
CA ASP A 71 69.09 13.68 -26.08
C ASP A 71 69.99 12.42 -26.06
N GLY A 72 69.64 11.42 -26.88
CA GLY A 72 70.60 10.38 -27.29
C GLY A 72 70.03 9.17 -28.06
N GLN A 73 70.25 9.13 -29.38
CA GLN A 73 69.89 8.04 -30.30
C GLN A 73 70.62 6.70 -30.08
N ASN A 74 69.95 5.62 -30.54
CA ASN A 74 70.44 4.50 -31.34
C ASN A 74 71.23 3.28 -30.76
N ASP A 75 70.85 2.14 -31.38
CA ASP A 75 71.67 1.00 -31.83
C ASP A 75 72.08 -0.16 -30.88
N ASN A 76 71.38 -1.28 -31.10
CA ASN A 76 71.91 -2.62 -31.45
C ASN A 76 72.74 -3.47 -30.44
N LYS A 77 72.17 -4.67 -30.20
CA LYS A 77 72.75 -6.03 -30.34
C LYS A 77 73.18 -6.88 -29.13
N ASP A 78 72.72 -8.13 -29.25
CA ASP A 78 73.33 -9.44 -28.93
C ASP A 78 73.56 -9.86 -27.45
N ASN A 79 72.75 -10.84 -27.03
CA ASN A 79 73.01 -12.01 -26.16
C ASN A 79 73.80 -11.86 -24.84
N ASP A 80 73.15 -12.22 -23.72
CA ASP A 80 73.67 -13.29 -22.84
C ASP A 80 72.53 -13.97 -22.05
N ASP A 81 72.73 -15.21 -21.63
CA ASP A 81 71.79 -15.98 -20.79
C ASP A 81 71.95 -15.64 -19.30
N GLY A 82 70.84 -15.49 -18.57
CA GLY A 82 70.88 -15.25 -17.11
C GLY A 82 69.51 -15.37 -16.44
N ASP A 83 69.38 -16.30 -15.50
CA ASP A 83 68.14 -16.59 -14.78
C ASP A 83 67.60 -15.36 -14.02
N GLY A 84 66.37 -14.93 -14.37
CA GLY A 84 65.63 -13.88 -13.68
C GLY A 84 64.32 -14.40 -13.12
N GLU A 85 64.12 -14.24 -11.81
CA GLU A 85 62.83 -14.51 -11.16
C GLU A 85 61.78 -13.47 -11.61
N GLU A 86 60.94 -13.82 -12.59
CA GLU A 86 59.74 -13.03 -12.90
C GLU A 86 58.68 -13.21 -11.81
N ASP A 87 58.71 -12.30 -10.83
CA ASP A 87 57.54 -11.94 -10.05
C ASP A 87 56.39 -11.61 -11.01
N ARG A 88 55.33 -12.43 -11.00
CA ARG A 88 54.17 -12.22 -11.87
C ARG A 88 53.04 -11.59 -11.09
N ASP A 89 52.77 -10.33 -11.42
CA ASP A 89 51.66 -9.52 -10.91
C ASP A 89 50.37 -10.34 -10.79
N VAL A 90 49.96 -10.52 -9.54
CA VAL A 90 48.62 -11.01 -9.21
C VAL A 90 47.74 -9.78 -9.03
N GLU A 91 46.99 -9.42 -10.07
CA GLU A 91 45.92 -8.42 -9.94
C GLU A 91 44.86 -8.92 -8.93
N GLU A 92 45.01 -8.48 -7.69
CA GLU A 92 44.06 -8.66 -6.62
C GLU A 92 43.14 -7.43 -6.57
N PHE A 93 41.84 -7.65 -6.78
CA PHE A 93 40.84 -6.59 -6.66
C PHE A 93 39.79 -6.95 -5.63
N ARG A 94 39.22 -5.93 -4.99
CA ARG A 94 38.27 -6.08 -3.88
C ARG A 94 36.86 -5.72 -4.32
N ILE A 95 35.92 -6.63 -4.09
CA ILE A 95 34.48 -6.38 -4.21
C ILE A 95 33.88 -6.53 -2.82
N LEU A 96 33.16 -5.50 -2.36
CA LEU A 96 32.49 -5.48 -1.04
C LEU A 96 33.42 -5.89 0.12
N GLY A 97 34.65 -5.36 0.14
CA GLY A 97 35.66 -5.63 1.17
C GLY A 97 36.36 -6.99 1.08
N HIS A 98 35.96 -7.88 0.15
CA HIS A 98 36.55 -9.20 -0.01
C HIS A 98 37.60 -9.18 -1.13
N SER A 99 38.82 -9.63 -0.81
CA SER A 99 39.91 -9.84 -1.78
C SER A 99 39.60 -11.01 -2.71
N MET A 100 39.71 -10.78 -4.02
CA MET A 100 39.52 -11.78 -5.07
C MET A 100 40.79 -11.89 -5.92
N CYS A 101 41.26 -13.12 -6.14
CA CYS A 101 42.48 -13.41 -6.90
C CYS A 101 42.16 -14.21 -8.18
N LEU A 102 42.51 -13.66 -9.34
CA LEU A 102 42.30 -14.31 -10.65
C LEU A 102 43.40 -15.35 -10.96
N LYS A 103 43.24 -16.58 -10.46
CA LYS A 103 44.10 -17.71 -10.88
C LYS A 103 43.86 -18.09 -12.36
N ARG A 104 44.65 -17.51 -13.27
CA ARG A 104 44.80 -18.02 -14.64
C ARG A 104 45.46 -19.41 -14.60
N ARG A 105 44.68 -20.46 -14.87
CA ARG A 105 45.15 -21.84 -14.88
C ARG A 105 45.98 -22.14 -16.14
N ARG A 106 47.32 -22.12 -16.04
CA ARG A 106 48.23 -22.69 -17.06
C ARG A 106 48.52 -24.16 -16.76
N GLY A 107 48.52 -25.00 -17.80
CA GLY A 107 49.24 -26.27 -17.85
C GLY A 107 48.76 -27.41 -16.95
N SER A 108 47.86 -28.25 -17.47
CA SER A 108 47.82 -29.68 -17.10
C SER A 108 47.47 -30.48 -18.35
N GLU A 109 48.28 -31.49 -18.69
CA GLU A 109 48.12 -32.29 -19.91
C GLU A 109 46.71 -32.92 -20.02
N PRO A 110 46.18 -33.10 -21.25
CA PRO A 110 44.87 -33.68 -21.43
C PRO A 110 44.90 -35.18 -21.10
N PRO A 111 43.94 -35.71 -20.32
CA PRO A 111 43.80 -37.15 -20.19
C PRO A 111 43.43 -37.74 -21.55
N GLN A 112 44.15 -38.78 -22.00
CA GLN A 112 43.80 -39.54 -23.20
C GLN A 112 42.49 -40.31 -23.00
N SER A 113 41.37 -39.63 -23.17
CA SER A 113 40.06 -40.24 -23.37
C SER A 113 39.86 -40.45 -24.87
N SER A 114 39.89 -41.71 -25.30
CA SER A 114 39.49 -42.14 -26.64
C SER A 114 37.97 -42.08 -26.83
N SER A 115 37.37 -40.92 -26.60
CA SER A 115 36.00 -40.61 -27.00
C SER A 115 36.04 -39.53 -28.09
N LYS A 116 35.59 -39.88 -29.30
CA LYS A 116 35.32 -38.91 -30.36
C LYS A 116 34.19 -38.00 -29.89
N ARG A 117 34.51 -36.91 -29.18
CA ARG A 117 33.61 -35.75 -29.09
C ARG A 117 33.53 -35.13 -30.47
N GLY A 118 32.68 -35.70 -31.32
CA GLY A 118 32.20 -35.00 -32.49
C GLY A 118 31.61 -33.68 -32.01
N MET A 119 31.94 -32.59 -32.71
CA MET A 119 31.23 -31.33 -32.54
C MET A 119 29.76 -31.62 -32.86
N VAL A 120 28.93 -31.73 -31.82
CA VAL A 120 27.49 -31.85 -31.99
C VAL A 120 27.06 -30.56 -32.68
N ALA A 121 26.61 -30.69 -33.93
CA ALA A 121 26.11 -29.55 -34.68
C ALA A 121 25.03 -28.85 -33.83
N PRO A 122 25.00 -27.51 -33.79
CA PRO A 122 23.98 -26.80 -33.04
C PRO A 122 22.60 -27.31 -33.49
N PRO A 123 21.67 -27.59 -32.54
CA PRO A 123 20.38 -28.15 -32.89
C PRO A 123 19.69 -27.28 -33.94
N ASP A 124 19.07 -27.93 -34.93
CA ASP A 124 18.40 -27.24 -36.01
C ASP A 124 17.28 -26.33 -35.49
N LEU A 125 16.76 -25.47 -36.37
CA LEU A 125 15.76 -24.49 -35.96
C LEU A 125 14.51 -25.16 -35.36
N GLU A 126 14.10 -26.33 -35.85
CA GLU A 126 12.90 -26.99 -35.37
C GLU A 126 13.12 -27.73 -34.04
N ALA A 127 14.29 -28.33 -33.84
CA ALA A 127 14.71 -28.85 -32.53
C ALA A 127 14.74 -27.73 -31.47
N ARG A 128 15.29 -26.55 -31.81
CA ARG A 128 15.29 -25.38 -30.92
C ARG A 128 13.88 -24.84 -30.66
N ASN A 129 13.02 -24.77 -31.69
CA ASN A 129 11.62 -24.38 -31.54
C ASN A 129 10.86 -25.37 -30.64
N ALA A 130 11.04 -26.67 -30.84
CA ALA A 130 10.41 -27.72 -30.05
C ALA A 130 10.83 -27.66 -28.58
N MET A 131 12.12 -27.41 -28.30
CA MET A 131 12.60 -27.14 -26.95
C MET A 131 11.84 -25.96 -26.34
N VAL A 132 11.83 -24.78 -26.99
CA VAL A 132 11.13 -23.57 -26.49
C VAL A 132 9.65 -23.86 -26.20
N ARG A 133 8.92 -24.48 -27.15
CA ARG A 133 7.51 -24.86 -26.95
C ARG A 133 7.32 -25.78 -25.74
N SER A 134 8.24 -26.73 -25.53
CA SER A 134 8.17 -27.71 -24.43
C SER A 134 8.30 -27.07 -23.04
N TRP A 135 9.21 -26.10 -22.85
CA TRP A 135 9.44 -25.49 -21.53
C TRP A 135 8.73 -24.15 -21.30
N MET A 136 8.34 -23.41 -22.35
CA MET A 136 7.70 -22.09 -22.23
C MET A 136 6.19 -22.06 -22.46
N ASN A 137 5.63 -23.08 -23.12
CA ASN A 137 4.18 -23.15 -23.38
C ASN A 137 3.40 -24.26 -22.60
N PRO A 138 3.91 -24.98 -21.58
CA PRO A 138 3.06 -25.87 -20.80
C PRO A 138 2.03 -25.07 -19.97
N PRO A 139 0.79 -25.56 -19.80
CA PRO A 139 -0.18 -24.93 -18.91
C PRO A 139 0.28 -25.06 -17.45
N LEU A 140 -0.20 -24.17 -16.57
CA LEU A 140 0.21 -24.13 -15.16
C LEU A 140 0.07 -25.48 -14.44
N SER A 141 -1.00 -26.24 -14.72
CA SER A 141 -1.25 -27.56 -14.14
C SER A 141 -0.20 -28.63 -14.50
N VAL A 142 0.62 -28.39 -15.54
CA VAL A 142 1.74 -29.23 -15.97
C VAL A 142 3.07 -28.59 -15.56
N ALA A 143 3.20 -27.27 -15.68
CA ALA A 143 4.42 -26.52 -15.36
C ALA A 143 4.72 -26.51 -13.84
N ASP A 144 3.70 -26.29 -13.01
CA ASP A 144 3.76 -26.34 -11.55
C ASP A 144 2.43 -26.86 -10.97
N PRO A 145 2.29 -28.20 -10.85
CA PRO A 145 1.09 -28.81 -10.27
C PRO A 145 0.82 -28.40 -8.82
N VAL A 146 1.86 -28.00 -8.06
CA VAL A 146 1.75 -27.65 -6.63
C VAL A 146 1.10 -26.26 -6.49
N VAL A 147 1.59 -25.28 -7.25
CA VAL A 147 0.97 -23.95 -7.30
C VAL A 147 -0.45 -24.04 -7.87
N PHE A 148 -0.68 -24.87 -8.89
CA PHE A 148 -2.02 -25.12 -9.41
C PHE A 148 -2.99 -25.65 -8.34
N GLU A 149 -2.59 -26.65 -7.53
CA GLU A 149 -3.43 -27.19 -6.47
C GLU A 149 -3.74 -26.16 -5.37
N ILE A 150 -2.78 -25.29 -5.04
CA ILE A 150 -2.96 -24.19 -4.08
C ILE A 150 -3.98 -23.16 -4.63
N MET A 151 -3.88 -22.81 -5.91
CA MET A 151 -4.84 -21.89 -6.56
C MET A 151 -6.25 -22.48 -6.61
N GLU A 152 -6.41 -23.77 -6.93
CA GLU A 152 -7.73 -24.43 -6.90
C GLU A 152 -8.30 -24.57 -5.48
N LYS A 153 -7.46 -24.62 -4.44
CA LYS A 153 -7.92 -24.54 -3.03
C LYS A 153 -8.47 -23.16 -2.69
N GLU A 154 -7.79 -22.07 -3.05
CA GLU A 154 -8.28 -20.70 -2.82
C GLU A 154 -9.56 -20.41 -3.62
N LYS A 155 -9.63 -20.84 -4.88
CA LYS A 155 -10.83 -20.78 -5.72
C LYS A 155 -12.04 -21.44 -5.05
N LYS A 156 -11.84 -22.63 -4.47
CA LYS A 156 -12.88 -23.34 -3.70
C LYS A 156 -13.24 -22.62 -2.40
N ARG A 157 -12.27 -22.01 -1.70
CA ARG A 157 -12.50 -21.21 -0.49
C ARG A 157 -13.41 -20.01 -0.78
N GLN A 158 -13.11 -19.23 -1.81
CA GLN A 158 -13.93 -18.08 -2.23
C GLN A 158 -15.36 -18.48 -2.63
N PHE A 159 -15.52 -19.60 -3.34
CA PHE A 159 -16.83 -20.10 -3.75
C PHE A 159 -17.69 -20.59 -2.56
N ARG A 160 -17.07 -21.25 -1.59
CA ARG A 160 -17.75 -21.86 -0.43
C ARG A 160 -17.91 -20.93 0.78
N GLY A 161 -17.23 -19.77 0.79
CA GLY A 161 -17.26 -18.81 1.89
C GLY A 161 -18.32 -17.73 1.76
N ILE A 162 -18.67 -17.13 2.91
CA ILE A 162 -19.38 -15.85 2.99
C ILE A 162 -18.32 -14.75 3.15
N GLU A 163 -18.03 -14.05 2.05
CA GLU A 163 -16.94 -13.08 1.97
C GLU A 163 -17.43 -11.66 2.30
N LEU A 164 -17.06 -11.18 3.49
CA LEU A 164 -17.54 -9.94 4.12
C LEU A 164 -16.43 -8.92 4.42
N ILE A 165 -15.21 -9.14 3.94
CA ILE A 165 -14.16 -8.12 3.99
C ILE A 165 -14.58 -6.95 3.08
N ALA A 166 -14.86 -5.79 3.68
CA ALA A 166 -15.37 -4.60 2.98
C ALA A 166 -14.46 -4.05 1.86
N SER A 167 -13.21 -4.51 1.78
CA SER A 167 -12.21 -4.14 0.77
C SER A 167 -11.92 -5.27 -0.24
N GLU A 168 -12.75 -6.30 -0.31
CA GLU A 168 -12.66 -7.39 -1.27
C GLU A 168 -13.86 -7.41 -2.22
N ASN A 169 -13.65 -7.95 -3.41
CA ASN A 169 -14.65 -8.10 -4.46
C ASN A 169 -14.18 -9.13 -5.49
N PHE A 170 -15.11 -9.63 -6.33
CA PHE A 170 -14.80 -10.58 -7.39
C PHE A 170 -14.81 -9.89 -8.75
N VAL A 171 -13.69 -9.97 -9.46
CA VAL A 171 -13.55 -9.38 -10.81
C VAL A 171 -14.25 -10.26 -11.86
N CYS A 172 -14.57 -9.68 -13.02
CA CYS A 172 -15.08 -10.46 -14.14
C CYS A 172 -13.97 -11.24 -14.86
N ARG A 173 -14.35 -12.28 -15.61
CA ARG A 173 -13.41 -13.15 -16.35
C ARG A 173 -12.48 -12.36 -17.29
N ALA A 174 -13.01 -11.39 -18.04
CA ALA A 174 -12.23 -10.56 -18.95
C ALA A 174 -11.13 -9.72 -18.25
N VAL A 175 -11.34 -9.31 -16.99
CA VAL A 175 -10.31 -8.63 -16.19
C VAL A 175 -9.17 -9.59 -15.84
N MET A 176 -9.47 -10.86 -15.53
CA MET A 176 -8.44 -11.88 -15.25
C MET A 176 -7.68 -12.27 -16.52
N GLU A 177 -8.38 -12.45 -17.65
CA GLU A 177 -7.77 -12.78 -18.95
C GLU A 177 -6.81 -11.68 -19.43
N ALA A 178 -7.16 -10.40 -19.25
CA ALA A 178 -6.25 -9.28 -19.56
C ALA A 178 -5.07 -9.18 -18.59
N LEU A 179 -5.29 -9.46 -17.30
CA LEU A 179 -4.22 -9.42 -16.28
C LEU A 179 -3.18 -10.53 -16.47
N GLY A 180 -3.60 -11.72 -16.90
CA GLY A 180 -2.74 -12.86 -17.24
C GLY A 180 -2.18 -12.86 -18.66
N SER A 181 -2.14 -11.71 -19.34
CA SER A 181 -1.80 -11.62 -20.77
C SER A 181 -0.34 -11.27 -21.07
N HIS A 182 0.04 -11.45 -22.34
CA HIS A 182 1.36 -11.10 -22.90
C HIS A 182 1.78 -9.63 -22.72
N LEU A 183 0.86 -8.74 -22.34
CA LEU A 183 1.16 -7.34 -22.03
C LEU A 183 2.15 -7.20 -20.85
N THR A 184 2.28 -8.22 -19.99
CA THR A 184 3.31 -8.28 -18.94
C THR A 184 4.74 -8.26 -19.47
N ASN A 185 4.96 -8.53 -20.76
CA ASN A 185 6.29 -8.60 -21.37
C ASN A 185 6.84 -7.23 -21.81
N LYS A 186 5.99 -6.20 -21.93
CA LYS A 186 6.39 -4.92 -22.53
C LYS A 186 6.78 -3.90 -21.47
N TYR A 187 7.97 -3.32 -21.64
CA TYR A 187 8.46 -2.19 -20.85
C TYR A 187 8.10 -0.86 -21.51
N SER A 188 7.47 0.05 -20.77
CA SER A 188 6.75 1.23 -21.31
C SER A 188 6.94 2.52 -20.49
N GLU A 189 8.12 2.71 -19.90
CA GLU A 189 8.45 3.92 -19.13
C GLU A 189 8.19 5.23 -19.90
N GLY A 190 7.73 6.24 -19.17
CA GLY A 190 7.16 7.49 -19.70
C GLY A 190 5.64 7.46 -19.81
N MET A 191 5.09 8.44 -20.52
CA MET A 191 3.65 8.58 -20.81
C MET A 191 3.34 8.25 -22.28
N PRO A 192 2.09 7.99 -22.67
CA PRO A 192 1.72 7.81 -24.08
C PRO A 192 2.25 8.94 -24.97
N GLY A 193 2.87 8.59 -26.10
CA GLY A 193 3.54 9.54 -27.01
C GLY A 193 4.90 10.08 -26.52
N ALA A 194 5.27 9.86 -25.25
CA ALA A 194 6.50 10.33 -24.62
C ALA A 194 7.19 9.19 -23.85
N ARG A 195 7.53 8.10 -24.55
CA ARG A 195 8.13 6.89 -23.99
C ARG A 195 9.65 6.88 -24.12
N TYR A 196 10.30 6.29 -23.13
CA TYR A 196 11.77 6.07 -23.12
C TYR A 196 12.21 4.89 -24.01
N TYR A 197 11.25 4.04 -24.42
CA TYR A 197 11.49 2.83 -25.20
C TYR A 197 10.59 2.78 -26.43
N GLY A 198 11.11 2.20 -27.53
CA GLY A 198 10.35 1.94 -28.74
C GLY A 198 9.31 0.82 -28.61
N GLY A 199 8.52 0.62 -29.67
CA GLY A 199 7.55 -0.48 -29.79
C GLY A 199 6.31 -0.37 -28.89
N ASN A 200 5.97 0.83 -28.42
CA ASN A 200 4.85 1.07 -27.49
C ASN A 200 3.51 1.44 -28.15
N GLN A 201 3.38 1.41 -29.49
CA GLN A 201 2.16 1.82 -30.22
C GLN A 201 0.85 1.34 -29.56
N TYR A 202 0.67 0.02 -29.42
CA TYR A 202 -0.54 -0.55 -28.83
C TYR A 202 -0.63 -0.39 -27.30
N ILE A 203 0.49 -0.13 -26.62
CA ILE A 203 0.49 0.19 -25.19
C ILE A 203 -0.05 1.60 -24.97
N ASP A 204 0.34 2.54 -25.83
CA ASP A 204 -0.14 3.92 -25.80
C ASP A 204 -1.64 3.98 -26.14
N GLU A 205 -2.11 3.19 -27.10
CA GLU A 205 -3.55 3.00 -27.37
C GLU A 205 -4.31 2.47 -26.13
N ILE A 206 -3.78 1.43 -25.46
CA ILE A 206 -4.39 0.83 -24.26
C ILE A 206 -4.43 1.82 -23.09
N GLU A 207 -3.33 2.53 -22.82
CA GLU A 207 -3.23 3.46 -21.70
C GLU A 207 -4.09 4.72 -21.92
N THR A 208 -4.09 5.28 -23.14
CA THR A 208 -4.95 6.41 -23.51
C THR A 208 -6.43 6.05 -23.32
N LEU A 209 -6.85 4.89 -23.84
CA LEU A 209 -8.22 4.36 -23.67
C LEU A 209 -8.57 4.08 -22.20
N CYS A 210 -7.59 3.72 -21.37
CA CYS A 210 -7.78 3.55 -19.93
C CYS A 210 -8.05 4.89 -19.25
N CYS A 211 -7.28 5.93 -19.57
CA CYS A 211 -7.45 7.29 -19.07
C CYS A 211 -8.80 7.89 -19.51
N GLU A 212 -9.16 7.78 -20.79
CA GLU A 212 -10.47 8.21 -21.32
C GLU A 212 -11.63 7.55 -20.57
N ARG A 213 -11.58 6.21 -20.40
CA ARG A 213 -12.61 5.47 -19.66
C ARG A 213 -12.63 5.82 -18.18
N ALA A 214 -11.49 6.17 -17.59
CA ALA A 214 -11.45 6.62 -16.20
C ALA A 214 -12.19 7.95 -16.03
N LEU A 215 -11.89 8.95 -16.86
CA LEU A 215 -12.59 10.24 -16.84
C LEU A 215 -14.09 10.06 -17.11
N ALA A 216 -14.44 9.29 -18.14
CA ALA A 216 -15.84 9.02 -18.49
C ALA A 216 -16.62 8.29 -17.37
N ALA A 217 -16.02 7.28 -16.72
CA ALA A 217 -16.66 6.52 -15.64
C ALA A 217 -17.00 7.37 -14.40
N PHE A 218 -16.27 8.46 -14.17
CA PHE A 218 -16.55 9.42 -13.09
C PHE A 218 -17.26 10.69 -13.58
N GLY A 219 -17.59 10.78 -14.87
CA GLY A 219 -18.29 11.93 -15.47
C GLY A 219 -17.44 13.21 -15.49
N LEU A 220 -16.12 13.07 -15.69
CA LEU A 220 -15.15 14.16 -15.65
C LEU A 220 -14.83 14.67 -17.06
N ASP A 221 -14.70 15.98 -17.17
CA ASP A 221 -14.25 16.69 -18.38
C ASP A 221 -12.71 16.73 -18.43
N SER A 222 -12.12 16.34 -19.56
CA SER A 222 -10.67 16.25 -19.78
C SER A 222 -9.95 17.59 -19.73
N GLU A 223 -10.64 18.70 -20.00
CA GLU A 223 -10.08 20.05 -19.89
C GLU A 223 -9.88 20.45 -18.42
N ASN A 224 -10.72 19.92 -17.53
CA ASN A 224 -10.76 20.25 -16.10
C ASN A 224 -10.13 19.19 -15.20
N TRP A 225 -9.95 17.96 -15.70
CA TRP A 225 -9.39 16.82 -14.96
C TRP A 225 -8.46 15.97 -15.82
N GLY A 226 -7.27 15.70 -15.30
CA GLY A 226 -6.38 14.66 -15.79
C GLY A 226 -6.42 13.43 -14.89
N VAL A 227 -5.83 12.34 -15.37
CA VAL A 227 -5.74 11.07 -14.64
C VAL A 227 -4.44 10.35 -14.96
N ASN A 228 -3.82 9.75 -13.93
CA ASN A 228 -2.71 8.81 -14.05
C ASN A 228 -3.14 7.42 -13.56
N VAL A 229 -3.05 6.43 -14.44
CA VAL A 229 -3.50 5.04 -14.25
C VAL A 229 -2.36 4.06 -13.93
N GLN A 230 -1.13 4.54 -13.87
CA GLN A 230 0.08 3.73 -13.65
C GLN A 230 0.39 3.32 -12.19
N PRO A 231 -0.17 3.90 -11.11
CA PRO A 231 0.21 3.51 -9.75
C PRO A 231 -0.07 2.03 -9.43
N TYR A 232 0.94 1.31 -8.94
CA TYR A 232 0.80 -0.12 -8.61
C TYR A 232 -0.17 -0.42 -7.45
N SER A 233 -0.54 0.58 -6.66
CA SER A 233 -1.51 0.46 -5.56
C SER A 233 -2.06 1.84 -5.17
N CYS A 234 -3.12 1.89 -4.37
CA CYS A 234 -3.56 3.15 -3.77
C CYS A 234 -2.53 3.74 -2.79
N THR A 235 -1.71 2.90 -2.15
CA THR A 235 -0.63 3.38 -1.28
C THR A 235 0.45 4.11 -2.09
N SER A 236 0.85 3.57 -3.24
CA SER A 236 1.79 4.26 -4.15
C SER A 236 1.14 5.45 -4.84
N ALA A 237 -0.16 5.40 -5.16
CA ALA A 237 -0.92 6.56 -5.65
C ALA A 237 -0.91 7.73 -4.65
N ASN A 238 -1.25 7.45 -3.38
CA ASN A 238 -1.23 8.45 -2.31
C ASN A 238 0.19 8.99 -2.09
N PHE A 239 1.20 8.10 -2.06
CA PHE A 239 2.59 8.51 -1.87
C PHE A 239 3.14 9.34 -3.03
N ALA A 240 2.76 9.05 -4.28
CA ALA A 240 3.12 9.88 -5.44
C ALA A 240 2.49 11.27 -5.39
N VAL A 241 1.23 11.40 -4.93
CA VAL A 241 0.61 12.72 -4.67
C VAL A 241 1.41 13.49 -3.62
N TYR A 242 1.85 12.84 -2.54
CA TYR A 242 2.67 13.50 -1.53
C TYR A 242 4.02 13.92 -2.11
N THR A 243 4.78 13.01 -2.73
CA THR A 243 6.10 13.30 -3.33
C THR A 243 6.06 14.38 -4.42
N GLY A 244 4.99 14.45 -5.22
CA GLY A 244 4.86 15.47 -6.27
C GLY A 244 4.57 16.88 -5.75
N LEU A 245 3.98 17.01 -4.56
CA LEU A 245 3.44 18.29 -4.05
C LEU A 245 4.08 18.77 -2.75
N LEU A 246 4.82 17.89 -2.06
CA LEU A 246 5.41 18.13 -0.76
C LEU A 246 6.92 17.87 -0.77
N LEU A 247 7.64 18.65 0.03
CA LEU A 247 9.00 18.36 0.41
C LEU A 247 9.02 17.45 1.65
N PRO A 248 10.09 16.67 1.89
CA PRO A 248 10.24 15.93 3.14
C PRO A 248 10.08 16.83 4.37
N GLY A 249 9.33 16.36 5.37
CA GLY A 249 8.99 17.13 6.57
C GLY A 249 7.80 18.09 6.43
N ASP A 250 7.25 18.29 5.23
CA ASP A 250 5.98 19.02 5.07
C ASP A 250 4.82 18.29 5.75
N ARG A 251 3.74 19.04 6.00
CA ARG A 251 2.64 18.64 6.89
C ARG A 251 1.45 18.04 6.14
N ILE A 252 0.98 16.87 6.61
CA ILE A 252 -0.25 16.21 6.14
C ILE A 252 -1.23 15.97 7.28
N MET A 253 -2.54 16.03 6.97
CA MET A 253 -3.60 15.78 7.95
C MET A 253 -4.64 14.82 7.38
N GLY A 254 -4.74 13.64 7.97
CA GLY A 254 -5.70 12.59 7.59
C GLY A 254 -6.53 12.09 8.76
N LEU A 255 -7.55 11.27 8.47
CA LEU A 255 -8.35 10.63 9.51
C LEU A 255 -7.50 9.61 10.28
N ASP A 256 -7.59 9.62 11.61
CA ASP A 256 -6.91 8.66 12.47
C ASP A 256 -7.37 7.21 12.19
N THR A 257 -6.47 6.23 12.24
CA THR A 257 -6.79 4.85 11.79
C THR A 257 -7.89 4.17 12.64
N PRO A 258 -7.92 4.29 13.99
CA PRO A 258 -9.06 3.86 14.81
C PRO A 258 -10.33 4.70 14.63
N SER A 259 -10.23 5.89 14.03
CA SER A 259 -11.39 6.70 13.62
C SER A 259 -11.95 6.26 12.26
N GLY A 260 -11.24 5.38 11.54
CA GLY A 260 -11.63 4.86 10.23
C GLY A 260 -10.71 5.25 9.08
N GLY A 261 -9.60 5.96 9.31
CA GLY A 261 -8.65 6.36 8.27
C GLY A 261 -7.88 5.19 7.62
N ASN A 262 -7.07 5.50 6.60
CA ASN A 262 -6.14 4.52 6.02
C ASN A 262 -4.72 4.71 6.59
N THR A 263 -3.96 3.62 6.67
CA THR A 263 -2.54 3.65 7.06
C THR A 263 -1.71 4.65 6.25
N SER A 264 -1.97 4.78 4.94
CA SER A 264 -1.26 5.70 4.06
C SER A 264 -1.56 7.19 4.33
N HIS A 265 -2.57 7.52 5.14
CA HIS A 265 -2.91 8.90 5.52
C HIS A 265 -2.05 9.42 6.68
N GLY A 266 -0.80 8.96 6.77
CA GLY A 266 0.16 9.38 7.80
C GLY A 266 0.02 8.66 9.14
N TYR A 267 -0.30 7.37 9.18
CA TYR A 267 -0.44 6.62 10.44
C TYR A 267 0.88 6.42 11.20
N TYR A 268 0.84 6.74 12.49
CA TYR A 268 1.87 6.44 13.51
C TYR A 268 1.18 5.91 14.79
N LEU A 269 1.93 5.21 15.65
CA LEU A 269 1.41 4.67 16.91
C LEU A 269 1.32 5.75 18.02
N PRO A 270 0.46 5.57 19.04
CA PRO A 270 0.35 6.49 20.18
C PRO A 270 1.65 6.76 20.94
N ASN A 271 2.64 5.87 20.84
CA ASN A 271 3.99 6.06 21.41
C ASN A 271 4.96 6.82 20.48
N GLY A 272 4.45 7.49 19.44
CA GLY A 272 5.24 8.24 18.47
C GLY A 272 5.90 7.41 17.37
N ARG A 273 5.83 6.07 17.42
CA ARG A 273 6.48 5.23 16.39
C ARG A 273 5.78 5.41 15.04
N LYS A 274 6.44 6.09 14.09
CA LYS A 274 6.05 6.21 12.68
C LYS A 274 5.89 4.80 12.06
N VAL A 275 4.82 4.58 11.29
CA VAL A 275 4.48 3.25 10.71
C VAL A 275 4.31 3.31 9.20
N SER A 276 3.59 4.31 8.71
CA SER A 276 3.39 4.52 7.28
C SER A 276 4.57 5.26 6.66
N GLY A 277 4.88 4.99 5.39
CA GLY A 277 5.83 5.81 4.62
C GLY A 277 5.48 7.30 4.68
N ALA A 278 4.18 7.62 4.56
CA ALA A 278 3.68 8.98 4.72
C ALA A 278 4.09 9.64 6.05
N SER A 279 3.96 8.95 7.19
CA SER A 279 4.41 9.47 8.49
C SER A 279 5.93 9.46 8.69
N ILE A 280 6.67 8.67 7.89
CA ILE A 280 8.15 8.61 7.93
C ILE A 280 8.72 9.85 7.25
N PHE A 281 8.28 10.13 6.02
CA PHE A 281 8.82 11.20 5.17
C PHE A 281 8.13 12.56 5.36
N PHE A 282 6.89 12.59 5.83
CA PHE A 282 6.10 13.81 6.06
C PHE A 282 5.63 13.87 7.52
N GLU A 283 5.40 15.08 8.02
CA GLU A 283 4.89 15.28 9.37
C GLU A 283 3.37 15.16 9.38
N SER A 284 2.84 14.21 10.15
CA SER A 284 1.43 13.85 10.15
C SER A 284 0.76 14.25 11.46
N PHE A 285 -0.42 14.87 11.38
CA PHE A 285 -1.27 15.07 12.55
C PHE A 285 -2.73 14.76 12.22
N SER A 286 -3.30 13.77 12.90
CA SER A 286 -4.60 13.21 12.51
C SER A 286 -5.80 13.92 13.15
N TYR A 287 -6.83 14.16 12.36
CA TYR A 287 -8.17 14.45 12.90
C TYR A 287 -8.90 13.15 13.26
N LYS A 288 -9.98 13.25 14.03
CA LYS A 288 -10.67 12.08 14.62
C LYS A 288 -12.19 12.20 14.48
N VAL A 289 -12.86 11.07 14.65
CA VAL A 289 -14.30 11.08 14.95
C VAL A 289 -14.54 11.52 16.40
N ASN A 290 -15.71 12.07 16.66
CA ASN A 290 -16.25 12.22 18.00
C ASN A 290 -16.51 10.80 18.56
N PRO A 291 -15.92 10.39 19.70
CA PRO A 291 -16.06 9.02 20.22
C PRO A 291 -17.49 8.58 20.53
N HIS A 292 -18.37 9.52 20.88
CA HIS A 292 -19.74 9.22 21.27
C HIS A 292 -20.67 9.03 20.07
N SER A 293 -20.58 9.93 19.07
CA SER A 293 -21.42 9.84 17.86
C SER A 293 -20.84 8.93 16.77
N GLY A 294 -19.50 8.84 16.69
CA GLY A 294 -18.76 8.14 15.64
C GLY A 294 -18.63 8.92 14.32
N TYR A 295 -19.09 10.16 14.25
CA TYR A 295 -18.95 11.05 13.08
C TYR A 295 -17.68 11.90 13.18
N VAL A 296 -17.13 12.37 12.05
CA VAL A 296 -15.97 13.29 12.03
C VAL A 296 -16.26 14.54 12.86
N ASP A 297 -15.36 14.86 13.79
CA ASP A 297 -15.46 16.05 14.65
C ASP A 297 -14.92 17.27 13.87
N PHE A 298 -15.79 17.88 13.06
CA PHE A 298 -15.41 18.93 12.11
C PHE A 298 -14.89 20.21 12.76
N ASP A 299 -15.34 20.53 13.98
CA ASP A 299 -14.91 21.73 14.68
C ASP A 299 -13.50 21.55 15.25
N LYS A 300 -13.20 20.37 15.83
CA LYS A 300 -11.82 20.01 16.22
C LYS A 300 -10.90 19.78 15.01
N LEU A 301 -11.44 19.34 13.87
CA LEU A 301 -10.69 19.30 12.62
C LEU A 301 -10.30 20.71 12.18
N GLU A 302 -11.23 21.68 12.19
CA GLU A 302 -10.92 23.07 11.83
C GLU A 302 -9.88 23.66 12.78
N GLU A 303 -10.10 23.59 14.09
CA GLU A 303 -9.16 24.02 15.14
C GLU A 303 -7.74 23.50 14.87
N ARG A 304 -7.59 22.18 14.76
CA ARG A 304 -6.30 21.53 14.50
C ARG A 304 -5.69 21.89 13.16
N ALA A 305 -6.49 22.07 12.11
CA ALA A 305 -5.99 22.44 10.78
C ALA A 305 -5.44 23.88 10.78
N MET A 306 -6.03 24.78 11.56
CA MET A 306 -5.56 26.16 11.68
C MET A 306 -4.24 26.28 12.46
N ASP A 307 -4.05 25.46 13.50
CA ASP A 307 -2.81 25.39 14.28
C ASP A 307 -1.71 24.60 13.55
N PHE A 308 -2.04 23.42 13.04
CA PHE A 308 -1.07 22.52 12.41
C PHE A 308 -0.68 22.95 11.00
N ARG A 309 -1.54 23.68 10.28
CA ARG A 309 -1.29 24.14 8.89
C ARG A 309 -0.78 23.01 7.97
N PRO A 310 -1.60 21.97 7.73
CA PRO A 310 -1.25 20.94 6.76
C PRO A 310 -1.19 21.54 5.35
N LYS A 311 -0.22 21.10 4.52
CA LYS A 311 -0.21 21.40 3.08
C LYS A 311 -1.19 20.51 2.30
N ILE A 312 -1.44 19.29 2.77
CA ILE A 312 -2.51 18.43 2.25
C ILE A 312 -3.46 18.02 3.38
N LEU A 313 -4.73 18.36 3.22
CA LEU A 313 -5.84 17.84 4.03
C LEU A 313 -6.48 16.67 3.28
N ILE A 314 -6.58 15.51 3.94
CA ILE A 314 -7.02 14.25 3.34
C ILE A 314 -8.39 13.87 3.91
N CYS A 315 -9.41 13.76 3.06
CA CYS A 315 -10.69 13.11 3.36
C CYS A 315 -10.78 11.73 2.70
N GLY A 316 -11.75 10.92 3.10
CA GLY A 316 -11.81 9.51 2.73
C GLY A 316 -11.15 8.59 3.77
N GLY A 317 -11.44 7.30 3.70
CA GLY A 317 -11.07 6.37 4.77
C GLY A 317 -11.32 4.89 4.45
N SER A 318 -10.83 4.03 5.34
CA SER A 318 -10.92 2.57 5.22
C SER A 318 -12.12 1.96 5.95
N SER A 319 -12.61 2.62 7.00
CA SER A 319 -13.57 2.05 7.95
C SER A 319 -14.46 3.15 8.54
N TYR A 320 -15.08 3.97 7.69
CA TYR A 320 -16.04 5.01 8.10
C TYR A 320 -17.41 4.70 7.44
N PRO A 321 -18.49 4.42 8.21
CA PRO A 321 -19.75 3.93 7.67
C PRO A 321 -20.70 5.03 7.17
N ARG A 322 -20.25 6.30 7.11
CA ARG A 322 -21.07 7.47 6.81
C ARG A 322 -20.57 8.22 5.57
N GLU A 323 -21.41 9.09 5.03
CA GLU A 323 -20.99 10.02 3.97
C GLU A 323 -20.01 11.10 4.48
N TRP A 324 -19.32 11.74 3.55
CA TRP A 324 -18.30 12.76 3.80
C TRP A 324 -18.83 14.15 3.42
N ASP A 325 -18.78 15.10 4.35
CA ASP A 325 -19.09 16.50 4.06
C ASP A 325 -17.90 17.18 3.35
N TYR A 326 -17.79 16.93 2.04
CA TYR A 326 -16.73 17.50 1.21
C TYR A 326 -16.77 19.04 1.15
N ALA A 327 -17.94 19.65 1.35
CA ALA A 327 -18.09 21.10 1.39
C ALA A 327 -17.43 21.68 2.64
N ARG A 328 -17.66 21.08 3.82
CA ARG A 328 -16.98 21.45 5.07
C ARG A 328 -15.48 21.20 4.99
N PHE A 329 -15.04 20.08 4.41
CA PHE A 329 -13.60 19.83 4.15
C PHE A 329 -12.97 20.91 3.26
N ARG A 330 -13.64 21.33 2.18
CA ARG A 330 -13.17 22.41 1.29
C ARG A 330 -13.07 23.74 2.04
N GLN A 331 -14.08 24.11 2.83
CA GLN A 331 -14.03 25.33 3.65
C GLN A 331 -12.82 25.34 4.60
N ILE A 332 -12.50 24.21 5.24
CA ILE A 332 -11.35 24.10 6.15
C ILE A 332 -10.03 24.16 5.38
N ALA A 333 -9.91 23.44 4.26
CA ALA A 333 -8.73 23.48 3.38
C ALA A 333 -8.44 24.91 2.88
N ASP A 334 -9.46 25.62 2.40
CA ASP A 334 -9.33 27.01 1.91
C ASP A 334 -8.97 28.01 3.03
N LYS A 335 -9.36 27.73 4.29
CA LYS A 335 -8.98 28.56 5.47
C LYS A 335 -7.53 28.35 5.90
N CYS A 336 -7.05 27.10 5.91
CA CYS A 336 -5.70 26.79 6.36
C CYS A 336 -4.63 26.92 5.25
N GLY A 337 -5.03 26.89 3.97
CA GLY A 337 -4.17 26.98 2.79
C GLY A 337 -3.80 25.62 2.18
N ALA A 338 -4.55 24.56 2.48
CA ALA A 338 -4.24 23.19 2.08
C ALA A 338 -4.82 22.81 0.71
N VAL A 339 -4.10 21.94 -0.01
CA VAL A 339 -4.67 21.11 -1.08
C VAL A 339 -5.64 20.11 -0.46
N LEU A 340 -6.86 20.02 -0.98
CA LEU A 340 -7.84 19.02 -0.52
C LEU A 340 -7.75 17.76 -1.38
N MET A 341 -7.34 16.66 -0.76
CA MET A 341 -7.23 15.34 -1.36
C MET A 341 -8.33 14.41 -0.84
N CYS A 342 -9.00 13.67 -1.71
CA CYS A 342 -9.88 12.56 -1.31
C CYS A 342 -9.29 11.20 -1.69
N ASP A 343 -9.10 10.32 -0.73
CA ASP A 343 -8.90 8.89 -0.98
C ASP A 343 -10.26 8.19 -1.01
N MET A 344 -10.84 8.05 -2.20
CA MET A 344 -12.13 7.41 -2.39
C MET A 344 -12.03 5.87 -2.49
N ALA A 345 -10.88 5.25 -2.19
CA ALA A 345 -10.60 3.86 -2.58
C ALA A 345 -11.66 2.84 -2.14
N GLN A 346 -12.31 3.05 -0.99
CA GLN A 346 -13.40 2.18 -0.52
C GLN A 346 -14.71 2.38 -1.30
N ILE A 347 -15.03 3.61 -1.68
CA ILE A 347 -16.35 4.04 -2.20
C ILE A 347 -16.34 4.39 -3.70
N SER A 348 -15.22 4.21 -4.40
CA SER A 348 -15.06 4.61 -5.81
C SER A 348 -16.11 4.02 -6.76
N GLY A 349 -16.61 2.81 -6.49
CA GLY A 349 -17.75 2.27 -7.23
C GLY A 349 -19.05 3.05 -7.00
N LEU A 350 -19.32 3.45 -5.75
CA LEU A 350 -20.49 4.26 -5.39
C LEU A 350 -20.41 5.66 -6.00
N VAL A 351 -19.22 6.27 -6.01
CA VAL A 351 -18.98 7.57 -6.65
C VAL A 351 -19.25 7.48 -8.16
N ALA A 352 -18.68 6.50 -8.86
CA ALA A 352 -18.90 6.30 -10.30
C ALA A 352 -20.38 6.04 -10.65
N ALA A 353 -21.08 5.24 -9.83
CA ALA A 353 -22.51 4.98 -9.99
C ALA A 353 -23.41 6.19 -9.62
N LYS A 354 -22.84 7.27 -9.06
CA LYS A 354 -23.57 8.44 -8.52
C LYS A 354 -24.54 8.03 -7.40
N GLU A 355 -24.07 7.18 -6.51
CA GLU A 355 -24.79 6.61 -5.35
C GLU A 355 -24.25 7.11 -4.00
N CYS A 356 -23.31 8.06 -4.00
CA CYS A 356 -22.92 8.85 -2.83
C CYS A 356 -22.49 10.27 -3.27
N LEU A 357 -22.26 11.16 -2.31
CA LEU A 357 -21.71 12.50 -2.57
C LEU A 357 -20.41 12.44 -3.41
N ASN A 358 -20.25 13.44 -4.27
CA ASN A 358 -19.21 13.47 -5.28
C ASN A 358 -17.95 14.24 -4.81
N PRO A 359 -16.80 13.59 -4.58
CA PRO A 359 -15.58 14.28 -4.16
C PRO A 359 -15.02 15.22 -5.25
N PHE A 360 -15.28 14.95 -6.54
CA PHE A 360 -14.75 15.73 -7.67
C PHE A 360 -15.33 17.15 -7.77
N GLU A 361 -16.44 17.44 -7.10
CA GLU A 361 -16.97 18.81 -7.00
C GLU A 361 -16.07 19.71 -6.12
N TYR A 362 -15.47 19.13 -5.08
CA TYR A 362 -14.82 19.89 -4.01
C TYR A 362 -13.30 19.70 -3.95
N CYS A 363 -12.80 18.49 -4.19
CA CYS A 363 -11.39 18.14 -4.02
C CYS A 363 -10.54 18.67 -5.18
N ASP A 364 -9.25 18.82 -4.93
CA ASP A 364 -8.22 19.15 -5.93
C ASP A 364 -7.66 17.90 -6.60
N ILE A 365 -7.56 16.84 -5.80
CA ILE A 365 -6.99 15.54 -6.16
C ILE A 365 -7.90 14.47 -5.58
N VAL A 366 -8.15 13.43 -6.36
CA VAL A 366 -8.89 12.25 -5.92
C VAL A 366 -8.06 11.01 -6.24
N THR A 367 -7.63 10.29 -5.22
CA THR A 367 -6.96 8.99 -5.38
C THR A 367 -7.93 7.85 -5.11
N SER A 368 -7.65 6.70 -5.70
CA SER A 368 -8.41 5.49 -5.45
C SER A 368 -7.55 4.24 -5.66
N THR A 369 -8.04 3.13 -5.12
CA THR A 369 -7.69 1.80 -5.63
C THR A 369 -8.71 1.35 -6.66
N THR A 370 -8.35 0.35 -7.46
CA THR A 370 -9.18 -0.14 -8.55
C THR A 370 -9.90 -1.47 -8.25
N HIS A 371 -9.60 -2.16 -7.14
CA HIS A 371 -10.10 -3.53 -6.85
C HIS A 371 -11.21 -3.67 -5.80
N LYS A 372 -11.64 -2.58 -5.13
CA LYS A 372 -12.65 -2.65 -4.05
C LYS A 372 -14.07 -2.59 -4.63
N SER A 373 -14.87 -1.58 -4.28
CA SER A 373 -16.20 -1.37 -4.88
C SER A 373 -16.14 -1.23 -6.41
N LEU A 374 -15.08 -0.61 -6.95
CA LEU A 374 -14.83 -0.47 -8.40
C LEU A 374 -14.70 -1.82 -9.17
N ARG A 375 -14.34 -2.91 -8.48
CA ARG A 375 -14.34 -4.29 -9.04
C ARG A 375 -13.42 -4.51 -10.27
N GLY A 376 -12.32 -3.76 -10.36
CA GLY A 376 -11.26 -3.93 -11.33
C GLY A 376 -10.03 -4.70 -10.79
N PRO A 377 -8.90 -4.71 -11.53
CA PRO A 377 -7.67 -5.36 -11.08
C PRO A 377 -7.05 -4.62 -9.88
N ARG A 378 -6.03 -5.22 -9.23
CA ARG A 378 -5.35 -4.59 -8.09
C ARG A 378 -4.33 -3.54 -8.57
N GLY A 379 -4.69 -2.27 -8.41
CA GLY A 379 -3.78 -1.13 -8.56
C GLY A 379 -4.30 0.16 -7.92
N GLY A 380 -3.71 1.28 -8.30
CA GLY A 380 -4.10 2.63 -7.91
C GLY A 380 -4.42 3.51 -9.12
N ILE A 381 -5.04 4.65 -8.85
CA ILE A 381 -5.37 5.68 -9.85
C ILE A 381 -5.36 7.04 -9.15
N ILE A 382 -4.85 8.07 -9.83
CA ILE A 382 -4.80 9.45 -9.33
C ILE A 382 -5.52 10.33 -10.35
N PHE A 383 -6.56 11.03 -9.92
CA PHE A 383 -7.19 12.12 -10.66
C PHE A 383 -6.75 13.45 -10.08
N PHE A 384 -6.52 14.45 -10.93
CA PHE A 384 -6.07 15.78 -10.53
C PHE A 384 -6.71 16.86 -11.40
N ARG A 385 -6.96 18.04 -10.82
CA ARG A 385 -7.47 19.19 -11.57
C ARG A 385 -6.46 19.71 -12.60
N LYS A 386 -7.00 20.18 -13.72
CA LYS A 386 -6.32 20.90 -14.80
C LYS A 386 -6.99 22.26 -15.03
N GLY A 387 -6.39 23.11 -15.86
CA GLY A 387 -6.93 24.42 -16.22
C GLY A 387 -6.78 25.47 -15.10
N LEU A 388 -7.73 26.40 -15.03
CA LEU A 388 -7.64 27.58 -14.14
C LEU A 388 -8.05 27.28 -12.69
N LYS A 389 -7.26 27.80 -11.74
CA LYS A 389 -7.55 27.85 -10.31
C LYS A 389 -8.72 28.84 -10.04
N PRO A 390 -9.72 28.49 -9.21
CA PRO A 390 -10.80 29.41 -8.87
C PRO A 390 -10.31 30.62 -8.06
N ARG A 391 -10.50 31.84 -8.60
CA ARG A 391 -10.06 33.15 -8.04
C ARG A 391 -10.49 33.50 -6.60
N LYS A 392 -11.29 32.67 -5.92
CA LYS A 392 -11.85 32.95 -4.58
C LYS A 392 -11.30 32.06 -3.46
N ARG A 393 -10.35 31.15 -3.74
CA ARG A 393 -9.71 30.34 -2.69
C ARG A 393 -8.71 31.21 -1.93
N GLY A 394 -8.77 31.17 -0.60
CA GLY A 394 -8.15 32.18 0.26
C GLY A 394 -6.64 32.32 0.07
N MET A 395 -6.17 33.53 -0.23
CA MET A 395 -4.73 33.86 -0.26
C MET A 395 -4.14 33.92 1.15
N LEU A 396 -4.00 32.78 1.81
CA LEU A 396 -3.28 32.65 3.09
C LEU A 396 -2.02 31.79 2.94
N LEU A 397 -0.99 32.46 2.41
CA LEU A 397 0.41 32.32 2.84
C LEU A 397 1.03 30.92 2.79
N SER A 398 1.43 30.47 1.59
CA SER A 398 2.85 30.32 1.20
C SER A 398 3.01 29.35 0.01
N GLN A 399 3.83 29.71 -0.97
CA GLN A 399 4.14 28.95 -2.19
C GLN A 399 2.99 28.77 -3.20
N GLY A 400 2.43 29.89 -3.64
CA GLY A 400 1.93 30.02 -5.02
C GLY A 400 3.03 30.61 -5.90
N ASP A 401 3.29 30.00 -7.05
CA ASP A 401 4.22 30.43 -8.11
C ASP A 401 3.77 31.70 -8.88
N GLY A 402 2.63 32.27 -8.50
CA GLY A 402 1.97 33.35 -9.24
C GLY A 402 1.10 32.85 -10.40
N SER A 403 1.01 31.54 -10.64
CA SER A 403 0.21 30.96 -11.72
C SER A 403 -1.26 30.78 -11.32
N ASP A 404 -2.14 31.36 -12.14
CA ASP A 404 -3.59 31.13 -12.13
C ASP A 404 -3.98 29.72 -12.64
N GLN A 405 -3.04 28.86 -13.06
CA GLN A 405 -3.32 27.49 -13.56
C GLN A 405 -2.88 26.40 -12.57
N TYR A 406 -3.55 25.25 -12.60
CA TYR A 406 -3.10 24.04 -11.88
C TYR A 406 -1.88 23.41 -12.55
N ASP A 407 -0.89 23.06 -11.74
CA ASP A 407 0.40 22.46 -12.08
C ASP A 407 0.51 20.99 -11.65
N PHE A 408 -0.62 20.39 -11.23
CA PHE A 408 -0.66 19.04 -10.69
C PHE A 408 -0.30 17.95 -11.71
N GLU A 409 -0.59 18.16 -13.00
CA GLU A 409 -0.38 17.14 -14.04
C GLU A 409 1.11 16.77 -14.18
N GLU A 410 1.98 17.76 -14.35
CA GLU A 410 3.42 17.57 -14.45
C GLU A 410 3.98 16.95 -13.17
N LYS A 411 3.64 17.56 -12.02
CA LYS A 411 4.13 17.14 -10.69
C LYS A 411 3.74 15.71 -10.32
N ILE A 412 2.49 15.32 -10.55
CA ILE A 412 1.99 13.98 -10.21
C ILE A 412 2.53 12.95 -11.20
N ASN A 413 2.56 13.24 -12.50
CA ASN A 413 3.11 12.31 -13.48
C ASN A 413 4.60 12.07 -13.21
N PHE A 414 5.39 13.12 -12.98
CA PHE A 414 6.81 13.02 -12.61
C PHE A 414 7.02 12.24 -11.29
N ALA A 415 6.15 12.46 -10.30
CA ALA A 415 6.22 11.75 -9.03
C ALA A 415 5.92 10.24 -9.17
N VAL A 416 4.99 9.85 -10.06
CA VAL A 416 4.75 8.44 -10.40
C VAL A 416 5.96 7.87 -11.14
N PHE A 417 6.38 8.52 -12.22
CA PHE A 417 7.58 8.17 -13.00
C PHE A 417 8.25 9.46 -13.53
N PRO A 418 9.56 9.68 -13.32
CA PRO A 418 10.57 8.71 -12.88
C PRO A 418 10.81 8.64 -11.37
N SER A 419 10.11 9.42 -10.54
CA SER A 419 10.54 9.60 -9.13
C SER A 419 10.32 8.40 -8.20
N LEU A 420 9.32 7.53 -8.44
CA LEU A 420 8.95 6.46 -7.50
C LEU A 420 8.79 5.07 -8.14
N GLN A 421 8.26 4.99 -9.36
CA GLN A 421 8.06 3.74 -10.09
C GLN A 421 8.97 3.69 -11.33
N GLY A 422 9.16 2.49 -11.89
CA GLY A 422 9.75 2.25 -13.20
C GLY A 422 8.67 1.89 -14.24
N GLY A 423 8.93 0.87 -15.06
CA GLY A 423 8.02 0.40 -16.13
C GLY A 423 6.58 0.09 -15.68
N PRO A 424 5.56 0.75 -16.26
CA PRO A 424 4.14 0.50 -15.94
C PRO A 424 3.68 -0.94 -16.20
N HIS A 425 2.73 -1.41 -15.38
CA HIS A 425 2.12 -2.75 -15.54
C HIS A 425 1.01 -2.72 -16.62
N ASN A 426 1.38 -2.93 -17.88
CA ASN A 426 0.47 -2.78 -19.02
C ASN A 426 -0.70 -3.78 -19.03
N ASN A 427 -0.49 -5.00 -18.52
CA ASN A 427 -1.54 -6.00 -18.28
C ASN A 427 -2.58 -5.52 -17.26
N HIS A 428 -2.14 -4.85 -16.18
CA HIS A 428 -3.05 -4.17 -15.25
C HIS A 428 -3.80 -3.03 -15.94
N THR A 429 -3.12 -2.19 -16.73
CA THR A 429 -3.75 -1.05 -17.44
C THR A 429 -4.85 -1.52 -18.39
N ALA A 430 -4.64 -2.59 -19.16
CA ALA A 430 -5.66 -3.19 -20.01
C ALA A 430 -6.83 -3.77 -19.21
N ALA A 431 -6.54 -4.50 -18.14
CA ALA A 431 -7.56 -5.06 -17.24
C ALA A 431 -8.38 -3.94 -16.55
N LEU A 432 -7.76 -2.80 -16.24
CA LEU A 432 -8.43 -1.62 -15.69
C LEU A 432 -9.32 -0.95 -16.73
N ALA A 433 -8.87 -0.80 -17.98
CA ALA A 433 -9.68 -0.27 -19.07
C ALA A 433 -10.94 -1.12 -19.32
N ILE A 434 -10.88 -2.44 -19.14
CA ILE A 434 -12.05 -3.33 -19.18
C ILE A 434 -12.98 -3.07 -17.99
N ALA A 435 -12.44 -3.00 -16.77
CA ALA A 435 -13.22 -2.72 -15.57
C ALA A 435 -13.96 -1.38 -15.66
N LEU A 436 -13.28 -0.31 -16.10
CA LEU A 436 -13.86 1.02 -16.26
C LEU A 436 -14.98 1.05 -17.33
N LYS A 437 -14.85 0.26 -18.41
CA LYS A 437 -15.95 0.07 -19.37
C LYS A 437 -17.18 -0.55 -18.70
N HIS A 438 -17.00 -1.48 -17.76
CA HIS A 438 -18.10 -2.10 -17.02
C HIS A 438 -18.68 -1.13 -15.97
N VAL A 439 -17.84 -0.33 -15.31
CA VAL A 439 -18.27 0.68 -14.32
C VAL A 439 -19.23 1.71 -14.94
N ALA A 440 -19.04 2.05 -16.21
CA ALA A 440 -19.87 3.00 -16.95
C ALA A 440 -21.25 2.45 -17.41
N THR A 441 -21.62 1.20 -17.10
CA THR A 441 -22.90 0.63 -17.59
C THR A 441 -24.06 0.76 -16.57
N PRO A 442 -25.33 0.75 -17.04
CA PRO A 442 -26.50 0.78 -16.15
C PRO A 442 -26.54 -0.40 -15.16
N GLU A 443 -26.09 -1.59 -15.57
CA GLU A 443 -26.07 -2.79 -14.73
C GLU A 443 -25.11 -2.62 -13.55
N TYR A 444 -23.97 -1.93 -13.75
CA TYR A 444 -23.05 -1.60 -12.66
C TYR A 444 -23.66 -0.60 -11.66
N LYS A 445 -24.43 0.37 -12.15
CA LYS A 445 -25.20 1.26 -11.26
C LYS A 445 -26.22 0.48 -10.42
N THR A 446 -26.99 -0.43 -11.03
CA THR A 446 -27.92 -1.32 -10.31
C THR A 446 -27.19 -2.18 -9.27
N TYR A 447 -26.01 -2.71 -9.61
CA TYR A 447 -25.14 -3.42 -8.66
C TYR A 447 -24.72 -2.55 -7.46
N MET A 448 -24.29 -1.30 -7.68
CA MET A 448 -23.92 -0.38 -6.60
C MET A 448 -25.10 0.03 -5.71
N GLN A 449 -26.30 0.21 -6.29
CA GLN A 449 -27.54 0.39 -5.53
C GLN A 449 -27.83 -0.82 -4.64
N GLN A 450 -27.67 -2.03 -5.17
CA GLN A 450 -27.86 -3.26 -4.40
C GLN A 450 -26.82 -3.40 -3.28
N VAL A 451 -25.56 -3.01 -3.50
CA VAL A 451 -24.51 -3.00 -2.47
C VAL A 451 -24.91 -2.16 -1.27
N LYS A 452 -25.48 -0.96 -1.48
CA LYS A 452 -26.00 -0.09 -0.39
C LYS A 452 -27.21 -0.70 0.30
N LYS A 453 -28.21 -1.17 -0.46
CA LYS A 453 -29.42 -1.82 0.09
C LYS A 453 -29.06 -3.02 0.98
N ASN A 454 -28.15 -3.87 0.51
CA ASN A 454 -27.65 -5.02 1.26
C ASN A 454 -26.94 -4.61 2.55
N ALA A 455 -26.15 -3.53 2.53
CA ALA A 455 -25.48 -3.02 3.74
C ALA A 455 -26.49 -2.48 4.76
N GLN A 456 -27.52 -1.77 4.30
CA GLN A 456 -28.62 -1.26 5.12
C GLN A 456 -29.52 -2.39 5.67
N ALA A 457 -29.78 -3.43 4.88
CA ALA A 457 -30.51 -4.62 5.30
C ALA A 457 -29.74 -5.38 6.39
N LEU A 458 -28.44 -5.64 6.20
CA LEU A 458 -27.60 -6.27 7.22
C LEU A 458 -27.52 -5.43 8.50
N ALA A 459 -27.32 -4.12 8.38
CA ALA A 459 -27.31 -3.22 9.53
C ALA A 459 -28.63 -3.27 10.31
N SER A 460 -29.76 -3.18 9.61
CA SER A 460 -31.09 -3.30 10.19
C SER A 460 -31.32 -4.65 10.87
N ALA A 461 -30.90 -5.74 10.22
CA ALA A 461 -31.00 -7.11 10.73
C ALA A 461 -30.20 -7.31 12.03
N LEU A 462 -29.00 -6.74 12.13
CA LEU A 462 -28.17 -6.76 13.34
C LEU A 462 -28.78 -5.88 14.45
N LEU A 463 -29.27 -4.68 14.14
CA LEU A 463 -29.91 -3.78 15.11
C LEU A 463 -31.19 -4.39 15.71
N ARG A 464 -32.06 -5.03 14.89
CA ARG A 464 -33.24 -5.76 15.37
C ARG A 464 -32.88 -6.89 16.35
N ARG A 465 -31.69 -7.47 16.20
CA ARG A 465 -31.13 -8.51 17.07
C ARG A 465 -30.27 -7.93 18.22
N LYS A 466 -30.42 -6.63 18.51
CA LYS A 466 -29.78 -5.87 19.61
C LYS A 466 -28.26 -5.75 19.54
N CYS A 467 -27.66 -5.92 18.35
CA CYS A 467 -26.24 -5.62 18.12
C CYS A 467 -25.97 -4.11 18.14
N ARG A 468 -24.83 -3.69 18.69
CA ARG A 468 -24.40 -2.28 18.68
C ARG A 468 -23.57 -1.98 17.42
N LEU A 469 -24.03 -1.06 16.57
CA LEU A 469 -23.26 -0.59 15.42
C LEU A 469 -22.67 0.79 15.71
N VAL A 470 -21.43 1.05 15.26
CA VAL A 470 -20.84 2.40 15.34
C VAL A 470 -21.66 3.34 14.46
N THR A 471 -21.99 4.54 14.95
CA THR A 471 -22.95 5.48 14.34
C THR A 471 -24.40 4.95 14.18
N GLY A 472 -24.72 3.74 14.66
CA GLY A 472 -26.06 3.15 14.59
C GLY A 472 -26.55 2.73 13.20
N GLY A 473 -25.69 2.61 12.19
CA GLY A 473 -26.09 2.24 10.83
C GLY A 473 -24.99 2.44 9.78
N THR A 474 -25.38 2.56 8.52
CA THR A 474 -24.48 2.88 7.40
C THR A 474 -25.20 3.57 6.24
N ASP A 475 -24.47 4.43 5.54
CA ASP A 475 -24.91 5.10 4.30
C ASP A 475 -24.14 4.57 3.06
N ASN A 476 -23.22 3.62 3.24
CA ASN A 476 -22.33 3.09 2.20
C ASN A 476 -22.30 1.55 2.18
N HIS A 477 -21.23 0.95 1.67
CA HIS A 477 -21.07 -0.50 1.46
C HIS A 477 -20.57 -1.29 2.68
N LEU A 478 -20.29 -0.62 3.81
CA LEU A 478 -19.74 -1.25 5.01
C LEU A 478 -20.41 -0.80 6.30
N LEU A 479 -20.33 -1.63 7.34
CA LEU A 479 -20.75 -1.32 8.70
C LEU A 479 -19.67 -1.75 9.70
N LEU A 480 -19.68 -1.11 10.86
CA LEU A 480 -18.79 -1.45 11.97
C LEU A 480 -19.62 -1.99 13.13
N TRP A 481 -19.41 -3.25 13.49
CA TRP A 481 -20.08 -3.89 14.62
C TRP A 481 -19.17 -3.84 15.85
N ASP A 482 -19.67 -3.24 16.91
CA ASP A 482 -19.08 -3.24 18.24
C ASP A 482 -19.49 -4.52 19.00
N LEU A 483 -18.50 -5.36 19.29
CA LEU A 483 -18.65 -6.65 19.95
C LEU A 483 -18.48 -6.58 21.47
N ARG A 484 -18.11 -5.41 22.02
CA ARG A 484 -17.88 -5.23 23.47
C ARG A 484 -19.12 -5.54 24.31
N PRO A 485 -20.37 -5.22 23.90
CA PRO A 485 -21.57 -5.65 24.62
C PRO A 485 -21.75 -7.17 24.74
N LEU A 486 -21.06 -7.95 23.89
CA LEU A 486 -21.04 -9.43 23.93
C LEU A 486 -19.83 -9.98 24.73
N GLY A 487 -19.01 -9.10 25.31
CA GLY A 487 -17.77 -9.45 26.01
C GLY A 487 -16.63 -9.91 25.08
N LEU A 488 -16.77 -9.73 23.76
CA LEU A 488 -15.85 -10.29 22.77
C LEU A 488 -14.76 -9.30 22.32
N THR A 489 -13.64 -9.84 21.88
CA THR A 489 -12.65 -9.08 21.08
C THR A 489 -12.78 -9.44 19.60
N GLY A 490 -12.49 -8.48 18.72
CA GLY A 490 -12.50 -8.72 17.27
C GLY A 490 -11.54 -9.83 16.86
N LYS A 491 -10.42 -10.04 17.58
CA LYS A 491 -9.47 -11.14 17.32
C LYS A 491 -10.09 -12.53 17.56
N THR A 492 -10.81 -12.71 18.67
CA THR A 492 -11.48 -14.00 18.96
C THR A 492 -12.56 -14.27 17.92
N TYR A 493 -13.40 -13.26 17.67
CA TYR A 493 -14.56 -13.39 16.79
C TYR A 493 -14.18 -13.61 15.32
N GLU A 494 -13.21 -12.86 14.79
CA GLU A 494 -12.66 -13.04 13.44
C GLU A 494 -12.17 -14.49 13.23
N LYS A 495 -11.46 -15.08 14.21
CA LYS A 495 -10.94 -16.44 14.07
C LYS A 495 -12.05 -17.49 14.07
N ILE A 496 -13.10 -17.33 14.90
CA ILE A 496 -14.26 -18.23 14.88
C ILE A 496 -15.03 -18.09 13.57
N CYS A 497 -15.17 -16.88 13.02
CA CYS A 497 -15.79 -16.65 11.72
C CYS A 497 -15.00 -17.36 10.59
N GLU A 498 -13.68 -17.20 10.54
CA GLU A 498 -12.80 -17.87 9.57
C GLU A 498 -12.98 -19.41 9.62
N MET A 499 -13.03 -19.97 10.83
CA MET A 499 -13.26 -21.41 11.05
C MET A 499 -14.67 -21.88 10.66
N CYS A 500 -15.63 -20.96 10.53
CA CYS A 500 -16.97 -21.21 10.02
C CYS A 500 -17.14 -20.82 8.54
N HIS A 501 -16.05 -20.50 7.82
CA HIS A 501 -16.04 -20.00 6.44
C HIS A 501 -16.78 -18.66 6.24
N ILE A 502 -16.76 -17.80 7.26
CA ILE A 502 -17.21 -16.41 7.19
C ILE A 502 -15.97 -15.50 7.25
N THR A 503 -15.65 -14.83 6.16
CA THR A 503 -14.40 -14.07 6.02
C THR A 503 -14.67 -12.59 6.27
N LEU A 504 -14.22 -12.06 7.42
CA LEU A 504 -14.35 -10.64 7.80
C LEU A 504 -13.07 -10.15 8.47
N ASN A 505 -12.97 -8.85 8.81
CA ASN A 505 -11.78 -8.31 9.47
C ASN A 505 -12.08 -7.61 10.80
N LYS A 506 -11.27 -7.88 11.82
CA LYS A 506 -11.22 -7.10 13.06
C LYS A 506 -10.74 -5.67 12.81
N ILE A 507 -11.16 -4.76 13.67
CA ILE A 507 -10.72 -3.36 13.69
C ILE A 507 -10.59 -2.86 15.14
N ALA A 508 -9.84 -1.76 15.31
CA ALA A 508 -9.94 -0.96 16.51
C ALA A 508 -11.12 0.02 16.38
N ILE A 509 -11.81 0.29 17.50
CA ILE A 509 -12.91 1.26 17.62
C ILE A 509 -12.74 2.06 18.92
N PHE A 510 -13.31 3.26 18.97
CA PHE A 510 -13.39 4.04 20.20
C PHE A 510 -14.47 3.48 21.15
N ASP A 511 -14.20 3.58 22.45
CA ASP A 511 -15.22 3.47 23.49
C ASP A 511 -15.90 4.82 23.78
N ASP A 512 -16.93 4.77 24.61
CA ASP A 512 -17.72 5.93 25.03
C ASP A 512 -16.90 6.98 25.81
N ASN A 513 -15.70 6.62 26.28
CA ASN A 513 -14.74 7.50 26.97
C ASN A 513 -13.63 8.01 26.04
N GLY A 514 -13.60 7.63 24.76
CA GLY A 514 -12.53 7.98 23.83
C GLY A 514 -11.28 7.09 23.86
N THR A 515 -11.32 5.94 24.54
CA THR A 515 -10.26 4.93 24.55
C THR A 515 -10.33 4.04 23.31
N ILE A 516 -9.18 3.73 22.71
CA ILE A 516 -9.10 2.82 21.56
C ILE A 516 -9.14 1.36 22.05
N THR A 517 -10.05 0.55 21.49
CA THR A 517 -10.25 -0.86 21.88
C THR A 517 -10.25 -1.79 20.65
N PRO A 518 -9.75 -3.03 20.75
CA PRO A 518 -9.79 -4.03 19.66
C PRO A 518 -11.15 -4.76 19.59
N GLY A 519 -12.24 -4.08 19.97
CA GLY A 519 -13.57 -4.67 20.18
C GLY A 519 -14.48 -4.67 18.95
N GLY A 520 -13.99 -4.24 17.78
CA GLY A 520 -14.81 -4.10 16.58
C GLY A 520 -14.50 -5.11 15.48
N VAL A 521 -15.48 -5.34 14.61
CA VAL A 521 -15.27 -5.88 13.25
C VAL A 521 -15.86 -4.96 12.21
N ARG A 522 -15.25 -4.97 11.03
CA ARG A 522 -15.74 -4.30 9.83
C ARG A 522 -16.28 -5.36 8.88
N ILE A 523 -17.52 -5.15 8.45
CA ILE A 523 -18.25 -6.03 7.55
C ILE A 523 -18.66 -5.18 6.34
N GLY A 524 -18.53 -5.71 5.13
CA GLY A 524 -19.02 -5.05 3.92
C GLY A 524 -19.65 -6.02 2.93
N THR A 525 -20.43 -5.45 2.02
CA THR A 525 -21.33 -6.18 1.12
C THR A 525 -20.87 -6.36 -0.35
N PRO A 526 -19.83 -5.69 -0.91
CA PRO A 526 -19.52 -5.78 -2.35
C PRO A 526 -19.32 -7.18 -2.91
N ALA A 527 -18.57 -8.05 -2.21
CA ALA A 527 -18.21 -9.38 -2.70
C ALA A 527 -19.42 -10.31 -2.82
N MET A 528 -20.20 -10.51 -1.75
CA MET A 528 -21.42 -11.33 -1.84
C MET A 528 -22.49 -10.70 -2.75
N THR A 529 -22.59 -9.37 -2.83
CA THR A 529 -23.50 -8.73 -3.80
C THR A 529 -23.07 -9.01 -5.26
N SER A 530 -21.76 -9.12 -5.54
CA SER A 530 -21.26 -9.53 -6.87
C SER A 530 -21.63 -10.97 -7.23
N ARG A 531 -21.97 -11.82 -6.24
CA ARG A 531 -22.47 -13.19 -6.44
C ARG A 531 -23.99 -13.26 -6.62
N GLY A 532 -24.69 -12.12 -6.55
CA GLY A 532 -26.14 -12.02 -6.73
C GLY A 532 -26.95 -11.98 -5.43
N CYS A 533 -26.32 -11.93 -4.26
CA CYS A 533 -27.05 -11.84 -2.98
C CYS A 533 -27.87 -10.54 -2.87
N LEU A 534 -29.09 -10.67 -2.34
CA LEU A 534 -30.06 -9.59 -2.09
C LEU A 534 -30.29 -9.37 -0.58
N GLU A 535 -31.21 -8.47 -0.24
CA GLU A 535 -31.45 -8.05 1.15
C GLU A 535 -31.77 -9.22 2.09
N SER A 536 -32.59 -10.18 1.65
CA SER A 536 -32.95 -11.39 2.41
C SER A 536 -31.77 -12.32 2.68
N ASP A 537 -30.81 -12.38 1.77
CA ASP A 537 -29.59 -13.18 1.92
C ASP A 537 -28.70 -12.54 2.99
N PHE A 538 -28.62 -11.21 3.00
CA PHE A 538 -27.92 -10.45 4.05
C PHE A 538 -28.64 -10.50 5.41
N GLU A 539 -29.96 -10.62 5.45
CA GLU A 539 -30.67 -10.94 6.71
C GLU A 539 -30.31 -12.34 7.23
N THR A 540 -30.12 -13.32 6.34
CA THR A 540 -29.66 -14.68 6.69
C THR A 540 -28.20 -14.68 7.15
N MET A 541 -27.34 -13.89 6.51
CA MET A 541 -25.96 -13.68 6.97
C MET A 541 -25.89 -13.07 8.38
N ALA A 542 -26.86 -12.22 8.76
CA ALA A 542 -26.94 -11.68 10.12
C ALA A 542 -27.13 -12.79 11.18
N ASP A 543 -27.90 -13.84 10.87
CA ASP A 543 -28.09 -14.99 11.77
C ASP A 543 -26.83 -15.87 11.86
N PHE A 544 -26.12 -16.08 10.75
CA PHE A 544 -24.83 -16.77 10.77
C PHE A 544 -23.78 -16.01 11.60
N LEU A 545 -23.69 -14.69 11.41
CA LEU A 545 -22.81 -13.80 12.16
C LEU A 545 -23.10 -13.84 13.67
N LEU A 546 -24.37 -13.84 14.08
CA LEU A 546 -24.76 -13.94 15.48
C LEU A 546 -24.54 -15.33 16.07
N ARG A 547 -24.76 -16.41 15.30
CA ARG A 547 -24.43 -17.76 15.77
C ARG A 547 -22.92 -17.95 15.95
N ALA A 548 -22.10 -17.40 15.06
CA ALA A 548 -20.64 -17.31 15.25
C ALA A 548 -20.27 -16.49 16.51
N ALA A 549 -21.04 -15.44 16.85
CA ALA A 549 -20.77 -14.61 18.01
C ALA A 549 -21.08 -15.35 19.32
N HIS A 550 -22.21 -16.06 19.37
CA HIS A 550 -22.53 -16.95 20.50
C HIS A 550 -21.46 -18.04 20.69
N LEU A 551 -20.97 -18.64 19.60
CA LEU A 551 -19.87 -19.60 19.65
C LEU A 551 -18.60 -18.98 20.20
N ALA A 552 -18.20 -17.79 19.71
CA ALA A 552 -17.05 -17.07 20.25
C ALA A 552 -17.21 -16.77 21.75
N SER A 553 -18.41 -16.45 22.24
CA SER A 553 -18.68 -16.21 23.66
C SER A 553 -18.71 -17.49 24.52
N VAL A 554 -19.00 -18.66 23.94
CA VAL A 554 -18.80 -19.97 24.61
C VAL A 554 -17.30 -20.26 24.72
N VAL A 555 -16.59 -20.22 23.58
CA VAL A 555 -15.15 -20.52 23.49
C VAL A 555 -14.32 -19.60 24.38
N GLN A 556 -14.64 -18.30 24.44
CA GLN A 556 -13.92 -17.36 25.30
C GLN A 556 -14.17 -17.60 26.81
N ARG A 557 -15.29 -18.23 27.19
CA ARG A 557 -15.55 -18.64 28.58
C ARG A 557 -14.82 -19.93 28.94
N GLU A 558 -14.76 -20.89 28.02
CA GLU A 558 -14.13 -22.20 28.25
C GLU A 558 -12.59 -22.11 28.23
N TYR A 559 -12.02 -21.38 27.26
CA TYR A 559 -10.57 -21.34 27.01
C TYR A 559 -9.91 -20.00 27.36
N GLY A 560 -10.68 -18.98 27.74
CA GLY A 560 -10.16 -17.65 28.07
C GLY A 560 -9.52 -16.96 26.86
N LYS A 561 -8.21 -16.68 26.93
CA LYS A 561 -7.46 -16.09 25.81
C LYS A 561 -7.06 -17.19 24.81
N LEU A 562 -7.56 -17.08 23.58
CA LEU A 562 -7.31 -18.02 22.48
C LEU A 562 -5.79 -18.25 22.23
N GLN A 563 -5.30 -19.44 22.60
CA GLN A 563 -3.91 -19.89 22.37
C GLN A 563 -3.82 -20.80 21.13
N LYS A 564 -2.60 -21.01 20.59
CA LYS A 564 -2.38 -21.85 19.39
C LYS A 564 -2.86 -23.30 19.55
N THR A 565 -2.81 -23.85 20.76
CA THR A 565 -3.28 -25.22 21.08
C THR A 565 -4.79 -25.35 20.92
N CYS A 566 -5.53 -24.46 21.58
CA CYS A 566 -7.00 -24.37 21.53
C CYS A 566 -7.57 -24.29 20.10
N LEU A 567 -6.84 -23.71 19.14
CA LEU A 567 -7.29 -23.64 17.74
C LEU A 567 -7.51 -25.02 17.10
N LYS A 568 -6.69 -26.03 17.42
CA LYS A 568 -6.84 -27.39 16.86
C LYS A 568 -8.04 -28.12 17.42
N ASP A 569 -8.34 -27.90 18.70
CA ASP A 569 -9.52 -28.47 19.37
C ASP A 569 -10.80 -27.87 18.77
N LEU A 570 -10.78 -26.57 18.48
CA LEU A 570 -11.87 -25.84 17.85
C LEU A 570 -12.12 -26.23 16.39
N GLU A 571 -11.11 -26.66 15.63
CA GLU A 571 -11.29 -27.13 14.24
C GLU A 571 -12.16 -28.38 14.17
N ASN A 572 -12.21 -29.16 15.25
CA ASN A 572 -13.02 -30.38 15.40
C ASN A 572 -14.28 -30.17 16.27
N ASN A 573 -14.55 -28.93 16.70
CA ASN A 573 -15.74 -28.62 17.50
C ASN A 573 -17.01 -28.81 16.67
N LYS A 574 -18.00 -29.54 17.22
CA LYS A 574 -19.22 -29.93 16.50
C LYS A 574 -20.05 -28.74 16.02
N ASP A 575 -20.15 -27.68 16.83
CA ASP A 575 -20.96 -26.51 16.49
C ASP A 575 -20.28 -25.63 15.43
N VAL A 576 -18.94 -25.55 15.46
CA VAL A 576 -18.14 -24.92 14.40
C VAL A 576 -18.33 -25.67 13.07
N LEU A 577 -18.30 -27.01 13.10
CA LEU A 577 -18.53 -27.84 11.92
C LEU A 577 -19.98 -27.75 11.41
N GLU A 578 -21.00 -27.70 12.29
CA GLU A 578 -22.40 -27.46 11.89
C GLU A 578 -22.55 -26.09 11.21
N LEU A 579 -22.01 -25.03 11.84
CA LEU A 579 -22.12 -23.68 11.29
C LEU A 579 -21.38 -23.57 9.96
N ARG A 580 -20.16 -24.13 9.84
CA ARG A 580 -19.41 -24.21 8.59
C ARG A 580 -20.22 -24.91 7.49
N ALA A 581 -20.77 -26.09 7.77
CA ALA A 581 -21.54 -26.84 6.79
C ALA A 581 -22.77 -26.06 6.31
N ARG A 582 -23.43 -25.30 7.18
CA ARG A 582 -24.57 -24.45 6.82
C ARG A 582 -24.15 -23.21 6.02
N VAL A 583 -23.01 -22.60 6.36
CA VAL A 583 -22.41 -21.49 5.62
C VAL A 583 -22.01 -21.92 4.21
N GLU A 584 -21.32 -23.06 4.06
CA GLU A 584 -21.00 -23.64 2.74
C GLU A 584 -22.29 -23.91 1.94
N THR A 585 -23.25 -24.62 2.53
CA THR A 585 -24.54 -24.96 1.89
C THR A 585 -25.30 -23.72 1.39
N PHE A 586 -25.20 -22.59 2.09
CA PHE A 586 -25.79 -21.32 1.67
C PHE A 586 -24.94 -20.65 0.57
N ALA A 587 -23.64 -20.51 0.78
CA ALA A 587 -22.74 -19.82 -0.14
C ALA A 587 -22.68 -20.48 -1.52
N THR A 588 -22.72 -21.81 -1.61
CA THR A 588 -22.66 -22.54 -2.89
C THR A 588 -23.92 -22.44 -3.75
N GLN A 589 -25.00 -21.79 -3.27
CA GLN A 589 -26.20 -21.52 -4.08
C GLN A 589 -26.01 -20.35 -5.05
N PHE A 590 -25.04 -19.48 -4.77
CA PHE A 590 -24.79 -18.26 -5.53
C PHE A 590 -23.70 -18.45 -6.58
N VAL A 591 -23.87 -17.84 -7.75
CA VAL A 591 -22.87 -17.85 -8.83
C VAL A 591 -21.54 -17.23 -8.38
N MET A 592 -20.47 -17.52 -9.12
CA MET A 592 -19.14 -17.01 -8.83
C MET A 592 -18.59 -16.24 -10.03
N PRO A 593 -18.38 -14.92 -9.94
CA PRO A 593 -17.78 -14.16 -11.03
C PRO A 593 -16.37 -14.66 -11.37
N GLY A 594 -16.09 -14.78 -12.67
CA GLY A 594 -14.74 -15.07 -13.18
C GLY A 594 -14.54 -16.51 -13.65
N PHE A 595 -15.26 -17.48 -13.11
CA PHE A 595 -15.16 -18.89 -13.51
C PHE A 595 -16.48 -19.64 -13.34
N ASP A 596 -16.70 -20.63 -14.18
CA ASP A 596 -17.79 -21.60 -14.01
C ASP A 596 -17.38 -22.64 -12.95
N VAL A 597 -18.34 -23.04 -12.10
CA VAL A 597 -18.14 -23.84 -10.88
C VAL A 597 -18.13 -25.34 -11.17
#